data_AF-A0A3A9UIX7-F1
#
_entry.id   AF-A0A3A9UIX7-F1
#
_cell.length_a   1.000
_cell.length_b   1.000
_cell.length_c   1.000
_cell.angle_alpha   90.00
_cell.angle_beta   90.00
_cell.angle_gamma   90.00
#
_symmetry.space_group_name_H-M   'P 1'
#
loop_
_entity.id
_entity.type
_entity.pdbx_description
1 polymer ?
#
loop_
_entity_poly.entity_id
_entity_poly.type
_entity_poly.pdbx_seq_one_letter_code
_entity_poly.pdbx_strand_id
1 'polypeptide(L)'
;MNKITRFIGVSVFVPFLAFGEIETDFKPVYKLRNDLQCWPTEPAQGLNSGNCNSKSSFQVSPPSVYVESYSELVGGNSHSLITYWAYYGNQNGCTTFDSGHSDDWEPVTVHTVNGSIKHVTYWQHNGRYTKPVSEIETDGSHPVVYVGKYSHGNYHDQRSRASFDSWAFGTGNYCYYWKDPRGPGQTWAPGVQELSGIGQNSVFPGSTNPINRDLRPHERTVCRTDGGRVLAGIIDGTENTCDRNPSYLKGENMLLKDMFYLDIY
;
A
#
# COMPACT_ATOMS: atom_id res chain seq x y z
N MET A 1 -63.12 11.61 31.83
CA MET A 1 -61.99 10.88 32.43
C MET A 1 -61.04 10.48 31.31
N ASN A 2 -59.91 11.19 31.16
CA ASN A 2 -58.94 10.96 30.08
C ASN A 2 -58.04 9.76 30.42
N LYS A 3 -57.98 8.76 29.55
CA LYS A 3 -56.95 7.71 29.58
C LYS A 3 -55.77 8.17 28.75
N ILE A 4 -54.64 8.41 29.41
CA ILE A 4 -53.35 8.66 28.78
C ILE A 4 -52.70 7.29 28.52
N THR A 5 -52.59 6.91 27.26
CA THR A 5 -51.86 5.71 26.82
C THR A 5 -50.37 6.07 26.73
N ARG A 6 -49.54 5.51 27.62
CA ARG A 6 -48.07 5.65 27.52
C ARG A 6 -47.56 4.73 26.40
N PHE A 7 -47.02 5.32 25.34
CA PHE A 7 -46.14 4.62 24.40
C PHE A 7 -44.78 4.39 25.09
N ILE A 8 -44.42 3.12 25.28
CA ILE A 8 -43.06 2.73 25.64
C ILE A 8 -42.30 2.65 24.31
N GLY A 9 -41.52 3.68 24.01
CA GLY A 9 -40.57 3.65 22.91
C GLY A 9 -39.44 2.68 23.27
N VAL A 10 -39.42 1.52 22.62
CA VAL A 10 -38.25 0.64 22.64
C VAL A 10 -37.20 1.31 21.76
N SER A 11 -36.22 1.95 22.39
CA SER A 11 -35.05 2.48 21.71
C SER A 11 -34.20 1.28 21.27
N VAL A 12 -34.30 0.90 20.00
CA VAL A 12 -33.38 -0.07 19.39
C VAL A 12 -32.03 0.63 19.29
N PHE A 13 -31.14 0.32 20.22
CA PHE A 13 -29.73 0.64 20.09
C PHE A 13 -29.18 -0.21 18.94
N VAL A 14 -29.01 0.39 17.76
CA VAL A 14 -28.09 -0.12 16.76
C VAL A 14 -26.70 0.31 17.23
N PRO A 15 -25.80 -0.60 17.59
CA PRO A 15 -24.45 -0.20 17.91
C PRO A 15 -23.85 0.38 16.63
N PHE A 16 -23.60 1.68 16.62
CA PHE A 16 -22.59 2.26 15.75
C PHE A 16 -21.29 1.57 16.14
N LEU A 17 -20.85 0.60 15.34
CA LEU A 17 -19.45 0.19 15.37
C LEU A 17 -18.65 1.45 15.13
N ALA A 18 -17.79 1.79 16.09
CA ALA A 18 -16.92 2.95 15.97
C ALA A 18 -16.09 2.74 14.69
N PHE A 19 -16.24 3.66 13.74
CA PHE A 19 -15.53 3.67 12.45
C PHE A 19 -13.99 3.53 12.60
N GLY A 20 -13.43 3.74 13.80
CA GLY A 20 -12.00 3.62 14.09
C GLY A 20 -11.45 2.21 14.35
N GLU A 21 -12.26 1.19 14.66
CA GLU A 21 -11.71 -0.17 14.89
C GLU A 21 -11.44 -0.93 13.57
N ILE A 22 -12.26 -0.70 12.55
CA ILE A 22 -12.20 -1.41 11.25
C ILE A 22 -10.91 -1.07 10.47
N GLU A 23 -10.29 0.09 10.70
CA GLU A 23 -9.12 0.54 9.92
C GLU A 23 -7.79 -0.05 10.38
N THR A 24 -7.71 -0.62 11.60
CA THR A 24 -6.47 -1.21 12.14
C THR A 24 -6.37 -2.74 11.95
N ASP A 25 -7.50 -3.38 11.62
CA ASP A 25 -7.63 -4.84 11.52
C ASP A 25 -7.08 -5.43 10.21
N PHE A 26 -6.94 -4.60 9.17
CA PHE A 26 -6.46 -5.05 7.85
C PHE A 26 -5.04 -4.58 7.53
N LYS A 27 -4.31 -4.06 8.53
CA LYS A 27 -2.93 -3.60 8.33
C LYS A 27 -2.06 -4.72 7.74
N PRO A 28 -1.17 -4.45 6.77
CA PRO A 28 -0.39 -5.50 6.17
C PRO A 28 0.71 -6.02 7.10
N VAL A 29 1.12 -7.27 6.87
CA VAL A 29 2.35 -7.85 7.41
C VAL A 29 3.43 -7.78 6.34
N TYR A 30 4.47 -7.00 6.59
CA TYR A 30 5.55 -6.79 5.61
C TYR A 30 6.65 -7.85 5.79
N LYS A 31 7.04 -8.48 4.69
CA LYS A 31 8.19 -9.39 4.57
C LYS A 31 9.34 -8.61 3.96
N LEU A 32 10.30 -8.26 4.83
CA LEU A 32 11.49 -7.49 4.49
C LEU A 32 12.68 -8.41 4.30
N ARG A 33 13.59 -8.02 3.42
CA ARG A 33 14.86 -8.73 3.24
C ARG A 33 15.84 -8.43 4.36
N ASN A 34 16.69 -9.41 4.67
CA ASN A 34 17.77 -9.22 5.65
C ASN A 34 18.86 -8.26 5.16
N ASP A 35 19.00 -8.08 3.84
CA ASP A 35 19.95 -7.18 3.18
C ASP A 35 19.26 -5.96 2.55
N LEU A 36 18.08 -5.58 3.07
CA LEU A 36 17.38 -4.35 2.68
C LEU A 36 18.31 -3.15 2.80
N GLN A 37 18.33 -2.29 1.78
CA GLN A 37 19.29 -1.19 1.70
C GLN A 37 18.92 -0.02 2.60
N CYS A 38 17.63 0.21 2.79
CA CYS A 38 17.08 1.22 3.68
C CYS A 38 15.97 0.60 4.51
N TRP A 39 16.05 0.66 5.84
CA TRP A 39 15.00 0.09 6.69
C TRP A 39 13.87 1.10 6.92
N PRO A 40 12.63 0.63 7.18
CA PRO A 40 11.54 1.53 7.52
C PRO A 40 11.90 2.46 8.68
N THR A 41 11.40 3.68 8.63
CA THR A 41 11.56 4.67 9.70
C THR A 41 10.35 5.59 9.80
N GLU A 42 10.41 6.62 10.65
CA GLU A 42 9.38 7.64 10.76
C GLU A 42 9.77 8.92 9.99
N PRO A 43 8.84 9.58 9.31
CA PRO A 43 9.05 10.88 8.68
C PRO A 43 9.17 11.96 9.76
N ALA A 44 10.40 12.25 10.18
CA ALA A 44 10.69 13.25 11.21
C ALA A 44 10.60 14.69 10.66
N GLN A 45 9.49 15.06 10.01
CA GLN A 45 9.31 16.35 9.32
C GLN A 45 10.44 16.66 8.32
N GLY A 46 10.92 15.64 7.62
CA GLY A 46 12.05 15.73 6.70
C GLY A 46 13.44 15.67 7.35
N LEU A 47 13.58 15.61 8.68
CA LEU A 47 14.89 15.43 9.32
C LEU A 47 15.56 14.09 8.95
N ASN A 48 14.76 13.08 8.63
CA ASN A 48 15.22 11.78 8.15
C ASN A 48 15.33 11.71 6.61
N SER A 49 15.08 12.81 5.90
CA SER A 49 15.18 12.88 4.44
C SER A 49 16.59 12.55 3.96
N GLY A 50 16.70 11.55 3.10
CA GLY A 50 17.96 11.03 2.56
C GLY A 50 18.73 10.12 3.52
N ASN A 51 18.26 9.96 4.76
CA ASN A 51 18.95 9.18 5.79
C ASN A 51 18.37 7.77 5.87
N CYS A 52 19.18 6.76 5.54
CA CYS A 52 18.75 5.38 5.71
C CYS A 52 18.78 4.90 7.15
N ASN A 53 17.66 4.32 7.59
CA ASN A 53 17.62 3.62 8.86
C ASN A 53 18.34 2.27 8.76
N SER A 54 19.01 1.90 9.84
CA SER A 54 19.75 0.63 9.91
C SER A 54 18.83 -0.51 10.34
N LYS A 55 19.20 -1.75 9.99
CA LYS A 55 18.53 -2.95 10.48
C LYS A 55 18.48 -3.00 12.00
N SER A 56 19.60 -2.70 12.65
CA SER A 56 19.71 -2.74 14.12
C SER A 56 18.77 -1.72 14.77
N SER A 57 18.69 -0.51 14.23
CA SER A 57 17.79 0.53 14.73
C SER A 57 16.33 0.11 14.56
N PHE A 58 15.96 -0.39 13.38
CA PHE A 58 14.62 -0.93 13.11
C PHE A 58 14.24 -2.07 14.07
N GLN A 59 15.16 -2.98 14.37
CA GLN A 59 14.87 -4.11 15.27
C GLN A 59 14.66 -3.67 16.73
N VAL A 60 15.29 -2.57 17.14
CA VAL A 60 15.10 -1.99 18.48
C VAL A 60 13.78 -1.20 18.56
N SER A 61 13.45 -0.45 17.51
CA SER A 61 12.27 0.40 17.46
C SER A 61 11.67 0.37 16.05
N PRO A 62 10.83 -0.64 15.74
CA PRO A 62 10.17 -0.72 14.45
C PRO A 62 9.09 0.38 14.38
N PRO A 63 9.05 1.18 13.30
CA PRO A 63 8.10 2.27 13.17
C PRO A 63 6.67 1.75 12.92
N SER A 64 5.70 2.66 13.05
CA SER A 64 4.34 2.45 12.55
C SER A 64 4.24 2.72 11.05
N VAL A 65 3.18 2.21 10.42
CA VAL A 65 2.74 2.69 9.10
C VAL A 65 1.67 3.77 9.26
N TYR A 66 1.44 4.54 8.21
CA TYR A 66 0.46 5.60 8.20
C TYR A 66 -0.78 5.22 7.41
N VAL A 67 -1.98 5.48 7.92
CA VAL A 67 -3.23 5.05 7.30
C VAL A 67 -4.08 6.22 6.84
N GLU A 68 -4.77 6.02 5.72
CA GLU A 68 -5.92 6.81 5.32
C GLU A 68 -7.00 5.90 4.75
N SER A 69 -8.27 6.29 4.88
CA SER A 69 -9.39 5.51 4.39
C SER A 69 -10.40 6.34 3.60
N TYR A 70 -11.12 5.64 2.71
CA TYR A 70 -12.31 6.14 2.02
C TYR A 70 -13.37 5.04 2.06
N SER A 71 -14.57 5.35 2.55
CA SER A 71 -15.64 4.38 2.69
C SER A 71 -16.97 4.88 2.11
N GLU A 72 -17.76 3.97 1.55
CA GLU A 72 -19.06 4.25 0.97
C GLU A 72 -20.02 3.06 1.13
N LEU A 73 -21.32 3.34 1.23
CA LEU A 73 -22.36 2.31 1.16
C LEU A 73 -22.81 2.14 -0.28
N VAL A 74 -22.60 0.96 -0.87
CA VAL A 74 -22.99 0.63 -2.24
C VAL A 74 -23.79 -0.67 -2.23
N GLY A 75 -24.98 -0.67 -2.82
CA GLY A 75 -25.83 -1.86 -2.88
C GLY A 75 -26.27 -2.42 -1.51
N GLY A 76 -26.20 -1.63 -0.44
CA GLY A 76 -26.45 -2.10 0.93
C GLY A 76 -25.25 -2.72 1.64
N ASN A 77 -24.09 -2.80 0.96
CA ASN A 77 -22.83 -3.24 1.52
C ASN A 77 -21.96 -2.04 1.91
N SER A 78 -21.18 -2.19 2.98
CA SER A 78 -20.16 -1.22 3.42
C SER A 78 -18.84 -1.50 2.74
N HIS A 79 -18.40 -0.60 1.88
CA HIS A 79 -17.12 -0.71 1.18
C HIS A 79 -16.11 0.26 1.77
N SER A 80 -14.85 -0.18 1.86
CA SER A 80 -13.74 0.68 2.27
C SER A 80 -12.51 0.45 1.39
N LEU A 81 -11.81 1.52 1.06
CA LEU A 81 -10.42 1.53 0.61
C LEU A 81 -9.58 2.03 1.77
N ILE A 82 -8.63 1.23 2.23
CA ILE A 82 -7.74 1.55 3.34
C ILE A 82 -6.31 1.51 2.82
N THR A 83 -5.64 2.65 2.77
CA THR A 83 -4.26 2.75 2.27
C THR A 83 -3.29 2.89 3.42
N TYR A 84 -2.33 1.97 3.48
CA TYR A 84 -1.24 1.97 4.45
C TYR A 84 0.05 2.40 3.75
N TRP A 85 0.74 3.36 4.34
CA TRP A 85 1.95 3.99 3.84
C TRP A 85 3.13 3.63 4.74
N ALA A 86 4.11 2.91 4.19
CA ALA A 86 5.40 2.72 4.82
C ALA A 86 6.36 3.84 4.39
N TYR A 87 7.13 4.38 5.33
CA TYR A 87 8.13 5.41 5.07
C TYR A 87 9.56 4.87 5.20
N TYR A 88 10.40 5.29 4.27
CA TYR A 88 11.84 5.07 4.27
C TYR A 88 12.51 6.43 4.07
N GLY A 89 13.55 6.72 4.84
CA GLY A 89 14.24 8.01 4.72
C GLY A 89 14.90 8.22 3.37
N ASN A 90 15.25 7.14 2.65
CA ASN A 90 15.85 7.19 1.32
C ASN A 90 15.48 5.95 0.50
N GLN A 91 15.31 6.12 -0.80
CA GLN A 91 15.41 5.06 -1.79
C GLN A 91 16.83 5.08 -2.36
N ASN A 92 17.56 3.97 -2.24
CA ASN A 92 18.90 3.92 -2.82
C ASN A 92 18.81 3.75 -4.34
N GLY A 93 19.70 4.45 -5.03
CA GLY A 93 19.92 4.25 -6.46
C GLY A 93 20.21 2.79 -6.79
N CYS A 94 19.55 2.27 -7.82
CA CYS A 94 19.76 0.90 -8.27
C CYS A 94 21.10 0.75 -9.02
N THR A 95 21.48 1.75 -9.83
CA THR A 95 22.72 1.71 -10.62
C THR A 95 23.50 3.00 -10.49
N THR A 96 24.69 3.07 -11.11
CA THR A 96 25.47 4.32 -11.17
C THR A 96 24.78 5.46 -11.94
N PHE A 97 23.70 5.17 -12.68
CA PHE A 97 22.92 6.16 -13.43
C PHE A 97 21.59 6.52 -12.74
N ASP A 98 21.28 5.87 -11.63
CA ASP A 98 20.11 6.14 -10.80
C ASP A 98 20.63 6.62 -9.43
N SER A 99 20.35 7.87 -9.07
CA SER A 99 20.79 8.42 -7.79
C SER A 99 19.90 8.02 -6.63
N GLY A 100 18.74 7.40 -6.88
CA GLY A 100 17.68 7.27 -5.90
C GLY A 100 17.09 8.62 -5.50
N HIS A 101 16.33 8.65 -4.41
CA HIS A 101 15.76 9.87 -3.86
C HIS A 101 15.50 9.75 -2.35
N SER A 102 15.53 10.89 -1.67
CA SER A 102 15.09 11.00 -0.28
C SER A 102 13.58 10.74 -0.11
N ASP A 103 13.13 10.53 1.13
CA ASP A 103 11.71 10.48 1.55
C ASP A 103 10.85 9.54 0.70
N ASP A 104 11.13 8.25 0.77
CA ASP A 104 10.45 7.25 -0.01
C ASP A 104 9.21 6.72 0.73
N TRP A 105 8.08 6.74 0.03
CA TRP A 105 6.76 6.50 0.58
C TRP A 105 6.05 5.44 -0.25
N GLU A 106 5.80 4.30 0.37
CA GLU A 106 5.33 3.10 -0.32
C GLU A 106 3.95 2.66 0.17
N PRO A 107 2.89 2.82 -0.66
CA PRO A 107 1.54 2.46 -0.28
C PRO A 107 1.16 1.00 -0.56
N VAL A 108 0.20 0.52 0.21
CA VAL A 108 -0.62 -0.68 -0.07
C VAL A 108 -2.07 -0.33 0.22
N THR A 109 -2.98 -0.59 -0.73
CA THR A 109 -4.42 -0.29 -0.56
C THR A 109 -5.23 -1.57 -0.44
N VAL A 110 -5.98 -1.70 0.65
CA VAL A 110 -6.89 -2.82 0.91
C VAL A 110 -8.32 -2.39 0.61
N HIS A 111 -9.01 -3.12 -0.26
CA HIS A 111 -10.44 -2.99 -0.47
C HIS A 111 -11.19 -4.02 0.37
N THR A 112 -12.11 -3.56 1.21
CA THR A 112 -12.98 -4.41 2.02
C THR A 112 -14.45 -4.21 1.68
N VAL A 113 -15.24 -5.25 1.90
CA VAL A 113 -16.70 -5.25 1.79
C VAL A 113 -17.26 -5.93 3.04
N ASN A 114 -18.10 -5.21 3.78
CA ASN A 114 -18.68 -5.63 5.07
C ASN A 114 -17.61 -6.19 6.03
N GLY A 115 -16.45 -5.51 6.12
CA GLY A 115 -15.35 -5.92 7.01
C GLY A 115 -14.59 -7.15 6.54
N SER A 116 -14.71 -7.56 5.27
CA SER A 116 -13.92 -8.66 4.68
C SER A 116 -13.10 -8.17 3.50
N ILE A 117 -11.83 -8.55 3.43
CA ILE A 117 -10.95 -8.17 2.31
C ILE A 117 -11.46 -8.82 1.01
N LYS A 118 -11.55 -8.01 -0.04
CA LYS A 118 -11.84 -8.47 -1.40
C LYS A 118 -10.63 -8.37 -2.30
N HIS A 119 -9.94 -7.24 -2.25
CA HIS A 119 -8.82 -6.96 -3.13
C HIS A 119 -7.70 -6.22 -2.39
N VAL A 120 -6.47 -6.40 -2.86
CA VAL A 120 -5.30 -5.65 -2.39
C VAL A 120 -4.55 -5.10 -3.59
N THR A 121 -4.24 -3.81 -3.53
CA THR A 121 -3.46 -3.09 -4.54
C THR A 121 -2.06 -2.86 -4.01
N TYR A 122 -1.09 -3.38 -4.76
CA TYR A 122 0.33 -3.33 -4.44
C TYR A 122 0.99 -2.29 -5.34
N TRP A 123 1.69 -1.34 -4.73
CA TRP A 123 2.31 -0.23 -5.41
C TRP A 123 3.82 -0.40 -5.55
N GLN A 124 4.35 0.13 -6.64
CA GLN A 124 5.77 0.20 -6.93
C GLN A 124 5.98 1.62 -7.45
N HIS A 125 6.03 2.55 -6.51
CA HIS A 125 5.90 4.00 -6.72
C HIS A 125 4.72 4.39 -7.63
N ASN A 126 5.02 4.71 -8.90
CA ASN A 126 4.06 5.17 -9.89
C ASN A 126 3.28 4.03 -10.56
N GLY A 127 3.81 2.80 -10.52
CA GLY A 127 3.11 1.59 -10.95
C GLY A 127 2.31 0.97 -9.82
N ARG A 128 1.30 0.16 -10.20
CA ARG A 128 0.41 -0.52 -9.25
C ARG A 128 -0.33 -1.66 -9.92
N TYR A 129 -0.66 -2.71 -9.20
CA TYR A 129 -1.56 -3.76 -9.68
C TYR A 129 -2.43 -4.27 -8.53
N THR A 130 -3.60 -4.81 -8.84
CA THR A 130 -4.61 -5.24 -7.87
C THR A 130 -4.85 -6.74 -8.00
N LYS A 131 -4.87 -7.43 -6.86
CA LYS A 131 -5.13 -8.87 -6.76
C LYS A 131 -6.36 -9.13 -5.89
N PRO A 132 -7.19 -10.13 -6.23
CA PRO A 132 -8.21 -10.62 -5.32
C PRO A 132 -7.55 -11.29 -4.10
N VAL A 133 -8.24 -11.29 -2.97
CA VAL A 133 -7.72 -11.88 -1.71
C VAL A 133 -7.35 -13.37 -1.88
N SER A 134 -8.02 -14.09 -2.78
CA SER A 134 -7.75 -15.50 -3.09
C SER A 134 -6.42 -15.76 -3.79
N GLU A 135 -5.76 -14.72 -4.32
CA GLU A 135 -4.47 -14.83 -5.04
C GLU A 135 -3.29 -14.32 -4.21
N ILE A 136 -3.50 -13.92 -2.97
CA ILE A 136 -2.45 -13.36 -2.11
C ILE A 136 -2.27 -14.18 -0.85
N GLU A 137 -1.09 -14.06 -0.26
CA GLU A 137 -0.84 -14.59 1.08
C GLU A 137 -1.44 -13.64 2.14
N THR A 138 -2.02 -14.22 3.19
CA THR A 138 -2.59 -13.49 4.33
C THR A 138 -2.16 -14.13 5.64
N ASP A 139 -1.89 -13.32 6.66
CA ASP A 139 -1.74 -13.72 8.06
C ASP A 139 -3.02 -13.33 8.81
N GLY A 140 -3.98 -14.25 8.90
CA GLY A 140 -5.33 -13.92 9.37
C GLY A 140 -6.01 -12.91 8.45
N SER A 141 -6.44 -11.77 9.01
CA SER A 141 -7.03 -10.64 8.26
C SER A 141 -5.98 -9.67 7.69
N HIS A 142 -4.69 -9.99 7.77
CA HIS A 142 -3.61 -9.10 7.35
C HIS A 142 -3.01 -9.56 6.01
N PRO A 143 -3.10 -8.75 4.94
CA PRO A 143 -2.39 -9.04 3.70
C PRO A 143 -0.88 -9.15 3.94
N VAL A 144 -0.24 -10.16 3.38
CA VAL A 144 1.21 -10.24 3.37
C VAL A 144 1.74 -9.41 2.19
N VAL A 145 2.75 -8.59 2.49
CA VAL A 145 3.39 -7.68 1.53
C VAL A 145 4.88 -7.96 1.51
N TYR A 146 5.38 -8.38 0.36
CA TYR A 146 6.82 -8.55 0.13
C TYR A 146 7.42 -7.24 -0.35
N VAL A 147 8.52 -6.78 0.29
CA VAL A 147 9.14 -5.49 -0.01
C VAL A 147 10.40 -5.68 -0.87
N GLY A 148 10.55 -4.85 -1.90
CA GLY A 148 11.73 -4.76 -2.75
C GLY A 148 12.98 -4.31 -1.97
N LYS A 149 14.17 -4.74 -2.39
CA LYS A 149 15.43 -4.45 -1.71
C LYS A 149 15.88 -2.99 -1.85
N TYR A 150 15.65 -2.37 -2.99
CA TYR A 150 16.21 -1.06 -3.35
C TYR A 150 15.13 0.00 -3.53
N SER A 151 14.11 -0.34 -4.31
CA SER A 151 12.98 0.53 -4.65
C SER A 151 11.86 0.49 -3.61
N HIS A 152 11.94 -0.40 -2.62
CA HIS A 152 10.91 -0.60 -1.59
C HIS A 152 9.48 -0.89 -2.10
N GLY A 153 9.29 -1.09 -3.41
CA GLY A 153 8.01 -1.47 -3.97
C GLY A 153 7.39 -2.68 -3.26
N ASN A 154 6.07 -2.65 -3.12
CA ASN A 154 5.28 -3.64 -2.42
C ASN A 154 4.82 -4.73 -3.38
N TYR A 155 4.84 -6.00 -2.98
CA TYR A 155 4.48 -7.11 -3.85
C TYR A 155 3.63 -8.16 -3.12
N HIS A 156 2.82 -8.90 -3.88
CA HIS A 156 1.91 -9.93 -3.34
C HIS A 156 2.59 -11.27 -3.08
N ASP A 157 3.73 -11.51 -3.72
CA ASP A 157 4.43 -12.79 -3.70
C ASP A 157 5.95 -12.61 -3.60
N GLN A 158 6.59 -13.62 -3.04
CA GLN A 158 8.03 -13.62 -2.76
C GLN A 158 8.90 -13.67 -4.03
N ARG A 159 8.37 -14.11 -5.19
CA ARG A 159 9.07 -14.56 -6.42
C ARG A 159 10.40 -15.31 -6.17
N SER A 160 10.52 -16.54 -6.66
CA SER A 160 11.77 -17.29 -6.54
C SER A 160 12.92 -16.50 -7.15
N ARG A 161 14.17 -16.59 -6.65
CA ARG A 161 15.32 -15.90 -7.28
C ARG A 161 15.59 -16.36 -8.74
N ALA A 162 14.93 -17.43 -9.20
CA ALA A 162 15.21 -18.13 -10.45
C ALA A 162 14.04 -18.12 -11.45
N SER A 163 12.99 -17.33 -11.23
CA SER A 163 11.91 -17.14 -12.23
C SER A 163 12.36 -16.20 -13.36
N PHE A 164 11.89 -16.41 -14.59
CA PHE A 164 12.22 -15.57 -15.76
C PHE A 164 11.99 -14.07 -15.51
N ASP A 165 11.01 -13.73 -14.66
CA ASP A 165 10.68 -12.35 -14.25
C ASP A 165 11.45 -11.86 -13.02
N SER A 166 12.30 -12.71 -12.44
CA SER A 166 13.12 -12.42 -11.26
C SER A 166 14.60 -12.74 -11.51
N TRP A 167 15.00 -12.88 -12.77
CA TRP A 167 16.15 -13.72 -13.10
C TRP A 167 17.48 -13.18 -12.56
N ALA A 168 17.89 -13.83 -11.48
CA ALA A 168 19.27 -13.88 -11.05
C ALA A 168 20.17 -14.26 -12.23
N PHE A 169 21.29 -13.55 -12.33
CA PHE A 169 22.50 -13.85 -13.11
C PHE A 169 22.77 -13.17 -14.47
N GLY A 170 22.02 -12.14 -14.89
CA GLY A 170 22.34 -11.38 -16.11
C GLY A 170 22.14 -9.86 -16.02
N THR A 171 23.21 -9.12 -15.73
CA THR A 171 23.45 -7.68 -15.99
C THR A 171 22.41 -6.63 -15.54
N GLY A 172 22.78 -5.83 -14.53
CA GLY A 172 22.54 -4.37 -14.46
C GLY A 172 21.16 -3.83 -14.02
N ASN A 173 20.07 -4.58 -14.21
CA ASN A 173 18.70 -4.03 -14.07
C ASN A 173 17.87 -4.64 -12.92
N TYR A 174 18.48 -5.45 -12.05
CA TYR A 174 17.77 -6.28 -11.07
C TYR A 174 17.21 -5.49 -9.88
N CYS A 175 17.68 -4.29 -9.61
CA CYS A 175 17.20 -3.47 -8.49
C CYS A 175 16.13 -2.45 -8.93
N TYR A 176 15.69 -2.52 -10.19
CA TYR A 176 14.63 -1.71 -10.72
C TYR A 176 13.26 -2.33 -10.45
N TYR A 177 12.24 -1.48 -10.57
CA TYR A 177 10.83 -1.79 -10.50
C TYR A 177 10.54 -3.15 -11.15
N TRP A 178 9.68 -3.95 -10.51
CA TRP A 178 9.19 -5.25 -10.99
C TRP A 178 10.18 -6.41 -10.87
N LYS A 179 11.47 -6.13 -11.06
CA LYS A 179 12.58 -7.10 -11.04
C LYS A 179 13.37 -7.07 -9.73
N ASP A 180 13.05 -6.13 -8.83
CA ASP A 180 13.65 -6.00 -7.50
C ASP A 180 13.51 -7.32 -6.71
N PRO A 181 14.63 -7.97 -6.31
CA PRO A 181 14.59 -9.13 -5.46
C PRO A 181 13.80 -8.84 -4.20
N ARG A 182 12.68 -9.53 -4.10
CA ARG A 182 11.84 -9.55 -2.92
C ARG A 182 12.45 -10.52 -1.92
N GLY A 183 11.93 -10.55 -0.72
CA GLY A 183 12.28 -11.70 0.10
C GLY A 183 11.72 -11.69 1.49
N PRO A 184 11.85 -12.84 2.15
CA PRO A 184 11.67 -12.97 3.57
C PRO A 184 13.03 -12.80 4.26
N GLY A 185 12.98 -12.29 5.47
CA GLY A 185 14.15 -12.07 6.32
C GLY A 185 13.68 -11.58 7.68
N GLN A 186 13.20 -10.34 7.73
CA GLN A 186 12.47 -9.82 8.88
C GLN A 186 10.98 -9.75 8.54
N THR A 187 10.13 -10.06 9.52
CA THR A 187 8.69 -9.80 9.43
C THR A 187 8.38 -8.55 10.24
N TRP A 188 7.70 -7.58 9.64
CA TRP A 188 7.27 -6.34 10.27
C TRP A 188 5.75 -6.31 10.31
N ALA A 189 5.18 -6.42 11.50
CA ALA A 189 3.77 -6.22 11.79
C ALA A 189 3.62 -4.86 12.48
N PRO A 190 3.43 -3.77 11.72
CA PRO A 190 3.54 -2.41 12.24
C PRO A 190 2.39 -2.04 13.17
N GLY A 191 2.64 -1.04 14.03
CA GLY A 191 1.56 -0.20 14.56
C GLY A 191 0.97 0.69 13.44
N VAL A 192 -0.12 1.40 13.73
CA VAL A 192 -0.75 2.29 12.75
C VAL A 192 -0.87 3.70 13.34
N GLN A 193 -0.59 4.70 12.52
CA GLN A 193 -0.80 6.12 12.82
C GLN A 193 -1.66 6.74 11.73
N GLU A 194 -2.52 7.69 12.08
CA GLU A 194 -3.28 8.44 11.08
C GLU A 194 -2.34 9.26 10.20
N LEU A 195 -2.48 9.14 8.88
CA LEU A 195 -1.70 9.91 7.91
C LEU A 195 -1.90 11.43 8.10
N SER A 196 -3.09 11.86 8.51
CA SER A 196 -3.37 13.26 8.84
C SER A 196 -2.63 13.78 10.07
N GLY A 197 -2.08 12.90 10.91
CA GLY A 197 -1.24 13.28 12.04
C GLY A 197 0.16 13.74 11.62
N ILE A 198 0.56 13.45 10.39
CA ILE A 198 1.82 13.92 9.82
C ILE A 198 1.64 15.37 9.38
N GLY A 199 2.49 16.28 9.87
CA GLY A 199 2.43 17.68 9.48
C GLY A 199 2.61 17.88 7.97
N GLN A 200 2.02 18.95 7.43
CA GLN A 200 2.07 19.30 5.99
C GLN A 200 3.49 19.43 5.42
N ASN A 201 4.50 19.58 6.28
CA ASN A 201 5.92 19.73 5.92
C ASN A 201 6.64 18.41 5.67
N SER A 202 6.02 17.25 5.90
CA SER A 202 6.61 15.98 5.47
C SER A 202 6.69 15.95 3.96
N VAL A 203 7.92 15.84 3.45
CA VAL A 203 8.22 15.92 2.03
C VAL A 203 7.84 14.60 1.37
N PHE A 204 7.06 14.68 0.29
CA PHE A 204 6.76 13.56 -0.60
C PHE A 204 7.40 13.89 -1.96
N PRO A 205 8.67 13.56 -2.17
CA PRO A 205 9.32 13.73 -3.44
C PRO A 205 8.82 12.66 -4.43
N GLY A 206 8.64 13.06 -5.69
CA GLY A 206 8.35 12.13 -6.80
C GLY A 206 6.89 11.67 -6.96
N SER A 207 6.02 11.89 -5.97
CA SER A 207 4.57 11.67 -6.10
C SER A 207 3.77 12.74 -5.35
N THR A 208 2.56 13.04 -5.81
CA THR A 208 1.66 14.02 -5.17
C THR A 208 1.56 13.74 -3.68
N ASN A 209 1.94 14.72 -2.85
CA ASN A 209 1.82 14.69 -1.40
C ASN A 209 0.45 14.09 -0.99
N PRO A 210 0.39 12.93 -0.31
CA PRO A 210 -0.82 12.32 0.21
C PRO A 210 -1.65 13.26 1.10
N ILE A 211 -1.04 14.28 1.71
CA ILE A 211 -1.72 15.33 2.50
C ILE A 211 -2.43 16.35 1.58
N ASN A 212 -2.08 16.47 0.29
CA ASN A 212 -2.84 17.21 -0.72
C ASN A 212 -4.08 16.40 -1.16
N ARG A 213 -4.86 15.94 -0.16
CA ARG A 213 -5.94 14.94 -0.16
C ARG A 213 -7.09 15.19 -1.14
N ASP A 214 -7.25 16.41 -1.66
CA ASP A 214 -8.32 16.71 -2.62
C ASP A 214 -8.09 16.07 -4.01
N LEU A 215 -6.92 15.44 -4.25
CA LEU A 215 -6.55 14.77 -5.51
C LEU A 215 -6.35 13.23 -5.40
N ARG A 216 -6.78 12.62 -4.28
CA ARG A 216 -7.46 11.30 -4.14
C ARG A 216 -6.74 10.00 -4.56
N PRO A 217 -6.06 9.29 -3.63
CA PRO A 217 -5.62 7.91 -3.79
C PRO A 217 -6.73 6.93 -4.20
N HIS A 218 -7.97 7.13 -3.73
CA HIS A 218 -9.15 6.35 -4.15
C HIS A 218 -9.60 6.61 -5.60
N GLU A 219 -9.11 7.69 -6.22
CA GLU A 219 -9.25 7.95 -7.66
C GLU A 219 -8.04 7.53 -8.46
N ARG A 220 -7.03 6.93 -7.83
CA ARG A 220 -5.98 6.25 -8.59
C ARG A 220 -6.52 4.93 -9.12
N THR A 221 -5.89 4.46 -10.16
CA THR A 221 -6.39 3.37 -10.99
C THR A 221 -5.99 2.00 -10.45
N VAL A 222 -6.78 0.96 -10.71
CA VAL A 222 -6.52 -0.44 -10.29
C VAL A 222 -5.24 -1.02 -10.90
N CYS A 223 -4.74 -0.41 -11.97
CA CYS A 223 -3.47 -0.72 -12.60
C CYS A 223 -2.95 0.45 -13.44
N ARG A 224 -1.77 0.32 -14.03
CA ARG A 224 -1.16 1.33 -14.88
C ARG A 224 -0.47 0.68 -16.09
N THR A 225 -0.76 1.16 -17.30
CA THR A 225 -0.15 0.63 -18.53
C THR A 225 1.28 1.12 -18.73
N ASP A 226 1.64 2.26 -18.13
CA ASP A 226 2.98 2.86 -18.16
C ASP A 226 3.58 2.97 -16.74
N GLY A 227 3.84 1.83 -16.10
CA GLY A 227 4.34 1.72 -14.70
C GLY A 227 5.52 2.63 -14.29
N GLY A 228 6.21 3.24 -15.25
CA GLY A 228 6.99 4.47 -15.10
C GLY A 228 7.70 4.83 -16.41
N ARG A 229 7.69 6.10 -16.83
CA ARG A 229 8.53 6.57 -17.94
C ARG A 229 9.88 7.01 -17.41
N VAL A 230 10.94 6.40 -17.92
CA VAL A 230 12.27 6.71 -17.45
C VAL A 230 13.18 6.74 -18.73
N LEU A 231 13.82 7.89 -19.02
CA LEU A 231 14.59 8.26 -20.24
C LEU A 231 16.02 8.73 -19.90
N ALA A 232 17.06 8.03 -20.43
CA ALA A 232 18.52 8.33 -20.36
C ALA A 232 19.32 7.84 -19.12
N GLY A 233 19.35 6.52 -18.88
CA GLY A 233 19.97 5.86 -17.71
C GLY A 233 18.96 5.42 -16.66
N ILE A 234 17.71 5.44 -17.09
CA ILE A 234 16.52 5.85 -16.38
C ILE A 234 15.55 4.73 -16.84
N ILE A 235 15.15 3.85 -15.90
CA ILE A 235 14.35 2.58 -15.93
C ILE A 235 13.43 2.29 -17.14
N ASP A 236 13.72 1.19 -17.82
CA ASP A 236 12.85 0.53 -18.79
C ASP A 236 11.59 -0.06 -18.12
N GLY A 237 10.61 0.81 -17.87
CA GLY A 237 9.32 0.55 -17.23
C GLY A 237 8.17 0.39 -18.23
N THR A 238 8.36 -0.38 -19.30
CA THR A 238 7.28 -0.70 -20.24
C THR A 238 6.35 -1.83 -19.76
N GLU A 239 6.52 -2.33 -18.54
CA GLU A 239 5.64 -3.37 -18.04
C GLU A 239 4.28 -2.78 -17.68
N ASN A 240 3.30 -3.07 -18.54
CA ASN A 240 1.90 -2.81 -18.28
C ASN A 240 1.45 -3.63 -17.07
N THR A 241 1.27 -2.96 -15.93
CA THR A 241 0.93 -3.63 -14.68
C THR A 241 -0.49 -4.18 -14.71
N CYS A 242 -1.34 -3.71 -15.63
CA CYS A 242 -2.65 -4.28 -15.87
C CYS A 242 -2.59 -5.73 -16.35
N ASP A 243 -1.48 -6.16 -16.95
CA ASP A 243 -1.33 -7.56 -17.36
C ASP A 243 -1.23 -8.53 -16.18
N ARG A 244 -0.89 -8.01 -15.00
CA ARG A 244 -0.84 -8.75 -13.73
C ARG A 244 -2.20 -8.83 -13.04
N ASN A 245 -3.13 -7.96 -13.41
CA ASN A 245 -4.48 -7.96 -12.86
C ASN A 245 -5.31 -9.11 -13.47
N PRO A 246 -6.30 -9.64 -12.73
CA PRO A 246 -7.31 -10.49 -13.34
C PRO A 246 -8.05 -9.72 -14.44
N SER A 247 -8.66 -10.44 -15.40
CA SER A 247 -9.28 -9.85 -16.60
C SER A 247 -10.28 -8.73 -16.30
N TYR A 248 -11.02 -8.83 -15.19
CA TYR A 248 -12.02 -7.85 -14.76
C TYR A 248 -11.43 -6.58 -14.11
N LEU A 249 -10.11 -6.54 -13.86
CA LEU A 249 -9.37 -5.38 -13.33
C LEU A 249 -8.28 -4.89 -14.29
N LYS A 250 -8.36 -5.20 -15.59
CA LYS A 250 -7.34 -4.77 -16.57
C LYS A 250 -7.52 -3.36 -17.12
N GLY A 251 -8.63 -2.69 -16.80
CA GLY A 251 -8.88 -1.34 -17.27
C GLY A 251 -8.05 -0.31 -16.50
N GLU A 252 -7.04 0.29 -17.12
CA GLU A 252 -6.30 1.38 -16.48
C GLU A 252 -7.20 2.59 -16.16
N ASN A 253 -8.31 2.80 -16.87
CA ASN A 253 -9.23 3.89 -16.52
C ASN A 253 -10.14 3.56 -15.32
N MET A 254 -10.13 2.30 -14.85
CA MET A 254 -10.92 1.90 -13.69
C MET A 254 -10.22 2.39 -12.43
N LEU A 255 -10.93 3.23 -11.67
CA LEU A 255 -10.46 3.78 -10.41
C LEU A 255 -10.61 2.75 -9.29
N LEU A 256 -9.83 2.88 -8.22
CA LEU A 256 -9.96 2.01 -7.06
C LEU A 256 -11.36 2.09 -6.45
N LYS A 257 -11.99 3.27 -6.42
CA LYS A 257 -13.38 3.44 -5.97
C LYS A 257 -14.39 2.69 -6.84
N ASP A 258 -14.09 2.46 -8.12
CA ASP A 258 -15.00 1.75 -9.01
C ASP A 258 -15.09 0.26 -8.64
N MET A 259 -14.13 -0.27 -7.89
CA MET A 259 -14.20 -1.64 -7.35
C MET A 259 -15.38 -1.83 -6.40
N PHE A 260 -15.94 -0.75 -5.84
CA PHE A 260 -17.11 -0.84 -4.97
C PHE A 260 -18.34 -1.36 -5.74
N TYR A 261 -18.36 -1.19 -7.06
CA TYR A 261 -19.45 -1.64 -7.91
C TYR A 261 -19.29 -3.08 -8.44
N LEU A 262 -18.21 -3.78 -8.04
CA LEU A 262 -18.00 -5.20 -8.42
C LEU A 262 -18.77 -6.17 -7.52
N ASP A 263 -19.00 -5.81 -6.25
CA ASP A 263 -19.57 -6.67 -5.21
C ASP A 263 -20.94 -6.14 -4.71
N ILE A 264 -21.80 -5.72 -5.64
CA ILE A 264 -23.12 -5.09 -5.34
C ILE A 264 -24.28 -6.08 -5.14
N TYR A 265 -24.00 -7.38 -5.20
CA TYR A 265 -25.01 -8.46 -5.12
C TYR A 265 -24.70 -9.43 -3.97
#